data_AF-X1FT84-F1
#
_entry.id   AF-X1FT84-F1
#
_cell.length_a   1.000
_cell.length_b   1.000
_cell.length_c   1.000
_cell.angle_alpha   90.00
_cell.angle_beta   90.00
_cell.angle_gamma   90.00
#
_symmetry.space_group_name_H-M   'P 1'
#
loop_
_entity.id
_entity.type
_entity.pdbx_description
1 polymer ?
#
loop_
_entity_poly.entity_id
_entity_poly.type
_entity_poly.pdbx_seq_one_letter_code
_entity_poly.pdbx_strand_id
1 'polypeptide(L)' 'NDLDMLKKFKEKSGWSYDKISKEIGVHHQTIQGWFSGKYNPSQLARKALRSFLIDHL' A
#
# COMPACT_ATOMS: atom_id res chain seq x y z
N ASN A 1 -0.55 6.92 10.43
CA ASN A 1 0.57 6.18 9.82
C ASN A 1 0.09 5.65 8.47
N ASP A 2 0.82 5.92 7.38
CA ASP A 2 0.40 5.61 6.00
C ASP A 2 0.06 4.12 5.80
N LEU A 3 0.81 3.22 6.46
CA LEU A 3 0.55 1.79 6.41
C LEU A 3 -0.76 1.38 7.09
N ASP A 4 -1.15 2.05 8.18
CA ASP A 4 -2.42 1.76 8.84
C ASP A 4 -3.61 2.25 8.01
N MET A 5 -3.45 3.37 7.30
CA MET A 5 -4.44 3.84 6.33
C MET A 5 -4.58 2.86 5.16
N LEU A 6 -3.46 2.36 4.64
CA LEU A 6 -3.46 1.34 3.58
C LEU A 6 -4.15 0.04 4.03
N LYS A 7 -3.92 -0.39 5.28
CA LYS A 7 -4.60 -1.57 5.87
C LYS A 7 -6.11 -1.38 5.90
N LYS A 8 -6.57 -0.26 6.47
CA LYS A 8 -8.00 0.08 6.52
C LYS A 8 -8.63 0.18 5.14
N PHE A 9 -7.92 0.80 4.19
CA PHE A 9 -8.37 0.86 2.80
C PHE A 9 -8.54 -0.53 2.20
N LYS A 10 -7.56 -1.42 2.38
CA LYS A 10 -7.63 -2.80 1.86
C LYS A 10 -8.83 -3.55 2.45
N GLU A 11 -9.04 -3.46 3.76
CA GLU A 11 -10.15 -4.11 4.45
C GLU A 11 -11.50 -3.60 3.95
N LYS A 12 -11.65 -2.28 3.78
CA LYS A 12 -12.90 -1.65 3.31
C LYS A 12 -13.19 -1.91 1.84
N SER A 13 -12.17 -1.87 0.98
CA SER A 13 -12.30 -2.02 -0.47
C SER A 13 -12.39 -3.46 -0.93
N GLY A 14 -11.93 -4.42 -0.13
CA GLY A 14 -11.78 -5.82 -0.52
C GLY A 14 -10.69 -6.05 -1.57
N TRP A 15 -9.84 -5.06 -1.86
CA TRP A 15 -8.83 -5.19 -2.91
C TRP A 15 -7.77 -6.25 -2.58
N SER A 16 -7.33 -6.95 -3.61
CA SER A 16 -6.21 -7.89 -3.53
C SER A 16 -4.88 -7.12 -3.43
N TYR A 17 -3.85 -7.77 -2.90
CA TYR A 17 -2.50 -7.19 -2.88
C TYR A 17 -2.00 -6.90 -4.30
N ASP A 18 -2.33 -7.75 -5.27
CA ASP A 18 -1.99 -7.56 -6.68
C ASP A 18 -2.60 -6.27 -7.25
N LYS A 19 -3.89 -6.00 -6.96
CA LYS A 19 -4.52 -4.76 -7.39
C LYS A 19 -3.85 -3.54 -6.78
N ILE A 20 -3.67 -3.54 -5.47
CA ILE A 20 -2.96 -2.45 -4.76
C ILE A 20 -1.55 -2.25 -5.31
N SER A 21 -0.86 -3.34 -5.65
CA SER A 21 0.49 -3.31 -6.22
C SER A 21 0.54 -2.58 -7.58
N LYS A 22 -0.45 -2.82 -8.43
CA LYS A 22 -0.57 -2.19 -9.75
C LYS A 22 -0.88 -0.70 -9.63
N GLU A 23 -1.77 -0.32 -8.72
CA GLU A 23 -2.16 1.07 -8.51
C GLU A 23 -1.03 1.90 -7.86
N ILE A 24 -0.29 1.32 -6.91
CA ILE A 24 0.85 2.01 -6.27
C ILE A 24 2.11 1.98 -7.15
N GLY A 25 2.20 1.06 -8.12
CA GLY A 25 3.39 0.84 -8.92
C GLY A 25 4.55 0.18 -8.15
N VAL A 26 4.22 -0.66 -7.17
CA VAL A 26 5.20 -1.37 -6.31
C VAL A 26 4.90 -2.85 -6.36
N HIS A 27 5.93 -3.70 -6.50
CA HIS A 27 5.77 -5.15 -6.65
C HIS A 27 4.93 -5.78 -5.52
N HIS A 28 4.06 -6.74 -5.87
CA HIS A 28 3.07 -7.31 -4.95
C HIS A 28 3.68 -7.93 -3.68
N GLN A 29 4.84 -8.57 -3.77
CA GLN A 29 5.53 -9.12 -2.59
C GLN A 29 6.00 -8.03 -1.62
N THR A 30 6.40 -6.87 -2.15
CA THR A 30 6.79 -5.71 -1.34
C THR A 30 5.58 -5.15 -0.61
N ILE A 31 4.44 -5.01 -1.30
CA ILE A 31 3.16 -4.64 -0.67
C ILE A 31 2.83 -5.63 0.45
N GLN A 32 2.81 -6.94 0.17
CA GLN A 32 2.52 -7.97 1.17
C GLN A 32 3.47 -7.87 2.39
N GLY A 33 4.75 -7.60 2.15
CA GLY A 33 5.76 -7.37 3.18
C GLY A 33 5.48 -6.14 4.07
N TRP A 34 4.87 -5.09 3.53
CA TRP A 34 4.43 -3.94 4.34
C TRP A 34 3.24 -4.28 5.22
N PHE A 35 2.30 -5.08 4.73
CA PHE A 35 1.13 -5.52 5.50
C PHE A 35 1.52 -6.43 6.66
N SER A 36 2.48 -7.33 6.46
CA SER A 36 3.00 -8.22 7.50
C SER A 36 4.03 -7.55 8.43
N GLY A 37 4.46 -6.33 8.13
CA GLY A 37 5.49 -5.63 8.91
C GLY A 37 6.92 -6.15 8.66
N LYS A 38 7.11 -7.04 7.69
CA LYS A 38 8.43 -7.60 7.33
C LYS A 38 9.41 -6.51 6.87
N TYR A 39 8.91 -5.52 6.12
CA TYR A 39 9.70 -4.39 5.64
C TYR A 39 8.91 -3.09 5.72
N ASN A 40 9.60 -1.97 5.88
CA ASN A 40 9.02 -0.65 5.77
C ASN A 40 9.20 -0.08 4.35
N PRO A 41 8.25 0.77 3.87
CA PRO A 41 8.40 1.43 2.59
C PRO A 41 9.63 2.35 2.57
N SER A 42 10.39 2.29 1.46
CA SER A 42 11.44 3.27 1.15
C SER A 42 10.85 4.67 0.98
N GLN A 43 11.68 5.72 0.98
CA GLN A 43 11.18 7.08 0.80
C GLN A 43 10.42 7.28 -0.52
N LEU A 44 10.91 6.68 -1.61
CA LEU A 44 10.24 6.69 -2.91
C LEU A 44 8.87 5.98 -2.84
N ALA A 45 8.85 4.79 -2.24
CA ALA A 45 7.62 4.02 -2.06
C ALA A 45 6.61 4.73 -1.15
N ARG A 46 7.06 5.50 -0.15
CA ARG A 46 6.18 6.34 0.68
C ARG A 46 5.52 7.45 -0.12
N LYS A 47 6.23 8.06 -1.08
CA LYS A 47 5.62 9.08 -1.96
C LYS A 47 4.51 8.46 -2.80
N ALA A 48 4.77 7.32 -3.45
CA ALA A 48 3.77 6.60 -4.24
C ALA A 48 2.56 6.17 -3.37
N LEU A 49 2.83 5.62 -2.18
CA LEU A 49 1.79 5.26 -1.22
C LEU A 49 0.91 6.45 -0.83
N ARG A 50 1.52 7.62 -0.57
CA ARG A 50 0.76 8.82 -0.19
C ARG A 50 -0.10 9.36 -1.33
N SER A 51 0.44 9.41 -2.54
CA SER A 51 -0.34 9.77 -3.73
C SER A 51 -1.55 8.84 -3.87
N PHE A 52 -1.32 7.54 -3.80
CA PHE A 52 -2.39 6.53 -3.84
C PHE A 52 -3.46 6.77 -2.76
N LEU A 53 -3.06 7.03 -1.51
CA LEU A 53 -4.00 7.28 -0.42
C LEU A 53 -4.80 8.57 -0.62
N ILE A 54 -4.23 9.62 -1.20
CA ILE A 54 -4.94 10.87 -1.52
C ILE A 54 -5.99 10.63 -2.60
N ASP A 55 -5.71 9.79 -3.59
CA ASP A 55 -6.62 9.55 -4.70
C ASP A 55 -7.80 8.62 -4.32
N HIS A 56 -7.69 7.89 -3.21
CA HIS A 56 -8.62 6.80 -2.85
C HIS A 56 -9.28 6.93 -1.46
N LEU A 57 -8.95 7.97 -0.69
CA LEU A 57 -9.57 8.28 0.62
C LEU A 57 -10.28 9.63 0.57
#